data_AF-A0AAN2QU12-F1
#
_entry.id   AF-A0AAN2QU12-F1
#
_cell.length_a   1.000
_cell.length_b   1.000
_cell.length_c   1.000
_cell.angle_alpha   90.00
_cell.angle_beta   90.00
_cell.angle_gamma   90.00
#
_symmetry.space_group_name_H-M   'P 1'
#
loop_
_entity.id
_entity.type
_entity.pdbx_description
1 polymer ?
#
loop_
_entity_poly.entity_id
_entity_poly.type
_entity_poly.pdbx_seq_one_letter_code
_entity_poly.pdbx_strand_id
1 'polypeptide(L)'
;MSKYSNEFKLMVVKEWLSGQNSLPELVKKYAINNDHAIREWRDEYLVTDSIGSKNHKSYSPEFKMTVLNYLETHSHSEAARHFAVFPSTTIGNWLRSYRIFGYQVGTAMG
;
A
#
# COMPACT_ATOMS: atom_id res chain seq x y z
N MET A 1 -4.36 -4.87 -12.16
CA MET A 1 -3.21 -4.32 -12.91
C MET A 1 -2.98 -2.90 -12.43
N SER A 2 -1.77 -2.53 -11.98
CA SER A 2 -1.51 -1.11 -11.69
C SER A 2 -1.37 -0.34 -13.00
N LYS A 3 -1.96 0.86 -13.08
CA LYS A 3 -1.87 1.76 -14.25
C LYS A 3 -0.42 2.17 -14.56
N TYR A 4 0.43 2.19 -13.54
CA TYR A 4 1.81 2.64 -13.60
C TYR A 4 2.77 1.46 -13.35
N SER A 5 3.87 1.40 -14.10
CA SER A 5 4.94 0.41 -13.91
C SER A 5 5.76 0.72 -12.65
N ASN A 6 6.48 -0.27 -12.11
CA ASN A 6 7.28 -0.06 -10.90
C ASN A 6 8.45 0.90 -11.17
N GLU A 7 9.05 0.83 -12.37
CA GLU A 7 10.14 1.72 -12.80
C GLU A 7 9.65 3.17 -12.86
N PHE A 8 8.46 3.39 -13.42
CA PHE A 8 7.86 4.72 -13.47
C PHE A 8 7.59 5.28 -12.07
N LYS A 9 6.96 4.48 -11.18
CA LYS A 9 6.71 4.90 -9.80
C LYS A 9 8.00 5.26 -9.08
N LEU A 10 9.06 4.46 -9.24
CA LEU A 10 10.36 4.71 -8.60
C LEU A 10 11.02 5.98 -9.12
N MET A 11 10.91 6.26 -10.43
CA MET A 11 11.39 7.50 -11.02
C MET A 11 10.69 8.73 -10.41
N VAL A 12 9.35 8.70 -10.31
CA VAL A 12 8.58 9.80 -9.69
C VAL A 12 8.94 9.99 -8.21
N VAL A 13 9.08 8.90 -7.44
CA VAL A 13 9.45 8.97 -6.02
C VAL A 13 10.85 9.55 -5.84
N LYS A 14 11.84 9.12 -6.64
CA LYS A 14 13.20 9.67 -6.58
C LYS A 14 13.23 11.16 -6.92
N GLU A 15 12.44 11.58 -7.91
CA GLU A 15 12.31 13.00 -8.25
C GLU A 15 11.73 13.80 -7.08
N TRP A 16 10.68 13.29 -6.42
CA TRP A 16 10.12 13.93 -5.24
C TRP A 16 11.14 14.05 -4.09
N LEU A 17 11.85 12.96 -3.80
CA LEU A 17 12.85 12.91 -2.72
C LEU A 17 14.07 13.78 -3.01
N SER A 18 14.36 14.09 -4.28
CA SER A 18 15.43 15.02 -4.65
C SER A 18 15.12 16.48 -4.29
N GLY A 19 13.85 16.79 -3.96
CA GLY A 19 13.39 18.14 -3.65
C GLY A 19 13.23 19.05 -4.87
N GLN A 20 13.47 18.55 -6.09
CA GLN A 20 13.32 19.34 -7.32
C GLN A 20 11.88 19.72 -7.63
N ASN A 21 10.93 18.84 -7.27
CA ASN A 21 9.51 19.07 -7.53
C ASN A 21 8.65 18.78 -6.30
N SER A 22 7.65 19.64 -6.09
CA SER A 22 6.62 19.44 -5.08
C SER A 22 5.58 18.41 -5.54
N LEU A 23 4.81 17.83 -4.60
CA LEU A 23 3.78 16.85 -4.93
C LEU A 23 2.74 17.36 -5.95
N PRO A 24 2.21 18.60 -5.86
CA PRO A 24 1.32 19.15 -6.89
C PRO A 24 1.99 19.28 -8.27
N GLU A 25 3.28 19.62 -8.32
CA GLU A 25 4.02 19.70 -9.57
C GLU A 25 4.19 18.33 -10.22
N LEU A 26 4.50 17.30 -9.44
CA LEU A 26 4.60 15.92 -9.93
C LEU A 26 3.27 15.41 -10.48
N VAL A 27 2.17 15.66 -9.76
CA VAL A 27 0.81 15.35 -10.22
C VAL A 27 0.54 15.95 -11.60
N LYS A 28 0.87 17.23 -11.78
CA LYS A 28 0.68 17.94 -13.05
C LYS A 28 1.64 17.45 -14.15
N LYS A 29 2.93 17.31 -13.83
CA LYS A 29 4.00 16.90 -14.76
C LYS A 29 3.73 15.53 -15.37
N TYR A 30 3.23 14.60 -14.57
CA TYR A 30 3.01 13.21 -14.96
C TYR A 30 1.54 12.86 -15.25
N ALA A 31 0.64 13.85 -15.22
CA ALA A 31 -0.80 13.66 -15.37
C ALA A 31 -1.35 12.53 -14.48
N ILE A 32 -0.94 12.52 -13.21
CA ILE A 32 -1.38 11.54 -12.21
C ILE A 32 -2.61 12.11 -11.51
N ASN A 33 -3.77 11.47 -11.70
CA ASN A 33 -5.06 12.00 -11.23
C ASN A 33 -5.20 12.07 -9.69
N ASN A 34 -4.36 11.39 -8.93
CA ASN A 34 -4.49 11.28 -7.48
C ASN A 34 -3.12 11.42 -6.81
N ASP A 35 -2.94 12.45 -5.99
CA ASP A 35 -1.71 12.72 -5.25
C ASP A 35 -1.44 11.62 -4.19
N HIS A 36 -2.49 10.97 -3.68
CA HIS A 36 -2.38 9.82 -2.79
C HIS A 36 -1.53 8.71 -3.40
N ALA A 37 -1.65 8.47 -4.71
CA ALA A 37 -0.86 7.42 -5.38
C ALA A 37 0.64 7.68 -5.22
N ILE A 38 1.08 8.93 -5.39
CA ILE A 38 2.49 9.32 -5.26
C ILE A 38 2.93 9.26 -3.80
N ARG A 39 2.10 9.72 -2.86
CA ARG A 39 2.33 9.58 -1.41
C ARG A 39 2.56 8.13 -1.01
N GLU A 40 1.72 7.23 -1.51
CA GLU A 40 1.78 5.81 -1.22
C GLU A 40 3.02 5.14 -1.80
N TRP A 41 3.43 5.48 -3.03
CA TRP A 41 4.68 4.97 -3.61
C TRP A 41 5.91 5.45 -2.83
N ARG A 42 5.90 6.72 -2.39
CA ARG A 42 6.95 7.26 -1.53
C ARG A 42 7.01 6.51 -0.22
N ASP A 43 5.87 6.31 0.43
CA ASP A 43 5.81 5.62 1.72
C ASP A 43 6.25 4.16 1.60
N GLU A 44 5.85 3.46 0.54
CA GLU A 44 6.32 2.10 0.24
C GLU A 44 7.84 2.06 0.05
N TYR A 45 8.40 3.01 -0.71
CA TYR A 45 9.83 3.11 -0.93
C TYR A 45 10.60 3.42 0.36
N LEU A 46 10.14 4.38 1.16
CA LEU A 46 10.79 4.74 2.42
C LEU A 46 10.76 3.61 3.47
N VAL A 47 9.72 2.78 3.46
CA VAL A 47 9.57 1.67 4.42
C VAL A 47 10.27 0.39 3.95
N THR A 48 10.29 0.12 2.65
CA THR A 48 10.75 -1.18 2.11
C THR A 48 11.98 -1.10 1.22
N ASP A 49 12.46 0.10 0.91
CA ASP A 49 13.50 0.40 -0.10
C ASP A 49 13.18 -0.18 -1.49
N SER A 50 11.90 -0.45 -1.77
CA SER A 50 11.42 -1.06 -3.00
C SER A 50 10.03 -0.55 -3.38
N ILE A 51 9.63 -0.72 -4.64
CA ILE A 51 8.26 -0.41 -5.09
C ILE A 51 7.68 -1.60 -5.85
N GLY A 52 6.47 -2.01 -5.46
CA GLY A 52 5.71 -3.05 -6.11
C GLY A 52 6.43 -4.40 -6.08
N SER A 53 7.15 -4.67 -4.98
CA SER A 53 7.84 -5.95 -4.76
C SER A 53 6.84 -7.09 -4.93
N LYS A 54 7.06 -7.90 -5.96
CA LYS A 54 6.19 -9.03 -6.35
C LYS A 54 6.35 -10.25 -5.45
N ASN A 55 6.93 -10.09 -4.27
CA ASN A 55 6.93 -11.16 -3.30
C ASN A 55 5.47 -11.45 -2.98
N HIS A 56 5.01 -12.66 -3.34
CA HIS A 56 3.72 -13.20 -2.94
C HIS A 56 3.73 -13.37 -1.43
N LYS A 57 3.66 -12.24 -0.70
CA LYS A 57 3.58 -12.20 0.74
C LYS A 57 2.25 -12.82 1.11
N SER A 58 2.30 -14.08 1.50
CA SER A 58 1.19 -14.71 2.19
C SER A 58 1.18 -14.17 3.61
N TYR A 59 0.13 -13.42 3.94
CA TYR A 59 -0.07 -12.90 5.29
C TYR A 59 -0.92 -13.89 6.08
N SER A 60 -0.45 -14.30 7.25
CA SER A 60 -1.20 -15.20 8.11
C SER A 60 -2.51 -14.55 8.60
N PRO A 61 -3.51 -15.36 8.97
CA PRO A 61 -4.71 -14.87 9.63
C PRO A 61 -4.50 -13.94 10.81
N GLU A 62 -3.59 -14.31 11.70
CA GLU A 62 -3.28 -13.61 12.93
C GLU A 62 -2.66 -12.25 12.61
N PHE A 63 -1.76 -12.21 11.62
CA PHE A 63 -1.19 -10.97 11.14
C PHE A 63 -2.26 -10.05 10.56
N LYS A 64 -3.13 -10.57 9.66
CA LYS A 64 -4.21 -9.75 9.10
C LYS A 64 -5.12 -9.19 10.18
N MET A 65 -5.46 -9.99 11.20
CA MET A 65 -6.26 -9.51 12.33
C MET A 65 -5.56 -8.40 13.12
N THR A 66 -4.25 -8.57 13.38
CA THR A 66 -3.43 -7.54 14.03
C THR A 66 -3.49 -6.22 13.26
N VAL A 67 -3.35 -6.27 11.93
CA VAL A 67 -3.45 -5.08 11.07
C VAL A 67 -4.86 -4.48 11.10
N LEU A 68 -5.91 -5.29 11.08
CA LEU A 68 -7.29 -4.81 11.12
C LEU A 68 -7.66 -4.17 12.46
N ASN A 69 -7.21 -4.72 13.59
CA ASN A 69 -7.41 -4.11 14.92
C ASN A 69 -6.72 -2.75 15.02
N TYR A 70 -5.55 -2.58 14.38
CA TYR A 70 -4.87 -1.29 14.35
C TYR A 70 -5.70 -0.18 13.69
N LEU A 71 -6.64 -0.53 12.78
CA LEU A 71 -7.53 0.43 12.12
C LEU A 71 -8.59 1.04 13.05
N GLU A 72 -8.76 0.55 14.28
CA GLU A 72 -9.69 1.15 15.25
C GLU A 72 -9.31 2.59 15.60
N THR A 73 -8.01 2.90 15.55
CA THR A 73 -7.45 4.20 15.93
C THR A 73 -6.61 4.84 14.82
N HIS A 74 -6.37 4.13 13.72
CA HIS A 74 -5.49 4.59 12.64
C HIS A 74 -6.11 4.42 11.26
N SER A 75 -5.64 5.23 10.32
CA SER A 75 -6.00 5.12 8.91
C SER A 75 -5.31 3.94 8.21
N HIS A 76 -5.83 3.57 7.04
CA HIS A 76 -5.23 2.53 6.19
C HIS A 76 -3.79 2.88 5.78
N SER A 77 -3.48 4.15 5.54
CA SER A 77 -2.13 4.59 5.16
C SER A 77 -1.15 4.56 6.34
N GLU A 78 -1.63 4.81 7.56
CA GLU A 78 -0.83 4.59 8.78
C GLU A 78 -0.55 3.11 9.02
N ALA A 79 -1.57 2.25 8.90
CA ALA A 79 -1.39 0.81 9.00
C ALA A 79 -0.44 0.26 7.93
N ALA A 80 -0.56 0.71 6.68
CA ALA A 80 0.34 0.33 5.59
C ALA A 80 1.80 0.64 5.91
N ARG A 81 2.07 1.85 6.41
CA ARG A 81 3.40 2.26 6.86
C ARG A 81 3.90 1.45 8.05
N HIS A 82 3.06 1.25 9.05
CA HIS A 82 3.44 0.55 10.29
C HIS A 82 3.77 -0.92 10.04
N PHE A 83 2.97 -1.61 9.22
CA PHE A 83 3.10 -3.05 8.98
C PHE A 83 3.80 -3.41 7.66
N ALA A 84 4.30 -2.43 6.91
CA ALA A 84 4.86 -2.61 5.57
C ALA A 84 3.92 -3.38 4.61
N VAL A 85 2.62 -3.06 4.68
CA VAL A 85 1.56 -3.65 3.84
C VAL A 85 1.11 -2.61 2.82
N PHE A 86 1.76 -2.64 1.66
CA PHE A 86 1.43 -1.76 0.54
C PHE A 86 0.83 -2.57 -0.63
N PRO A 87 -0.06 -1.95 -1.43
CA PRO A 87 -0.74 -0.68 -1.18
C PRO A 87 -1.71 -0.75 0.03
N SER A 88 -2.08 0.38 0.62
CA SER A 88 -3.04 0.48 1.73
C SER A 88 -4.43 -0.07 1.37
N THR A 89 -4.75 -0.12 0.07
CA THR A 89 -5.93 -0.81 -0.47
C THR A 89 -5.92 -2.32 -0.22
N THR A 90 -4.76 -2.95 -0.03
CA THR A 90 -4.64 -4.36 0.39
C THR A 90 -5.32 -4.58 1.73
N ILE A 91 -5.09 -3.67 2.68
CA ILE A 91 -5.70 -3.69 4.00
C ILE A 91 -7.21 -3.45 3.89
N GLY A 92 -7.63 -2.49 3.05
CA GLY A 92 -9.04 -2.22 2.79
C GLY A 92 -9.78 -3.44 2.21
N ASN A 93 -9.12 -4.21 1.34
CA ASN A 93 -9.66 -5.47 0.82
C ASN A 93 -9.81 -6.52 1.92
N TRP A 94 -8.84 -6.65 2.85
CA TRP A 94 -8.98 -7.56 4.00
C TRP A 94 -10.16 -7.17 4.90
N LEU A 95 -10.29 -5.87 5.21
CA LEU A 95 -11.40 -5.36 6.02
C LEU A 95 -12.75 -5.64 5.37
N ARG A 96 -12.85 -5.43 4.05
CA ARG A 96 -14.06 -5.75 3.29
C ARG A 96 -14.38 -7.24 3.33
N SER A 97 -13.41 -8.11 3.07
CA SER A 97 -13.61 -9.56 3.14
C SER A 97 -14.04 -10.01 4.54
N TYR A 98 -13.41 -9.49 5.59
CA TYR A 98 -13.78 -9.78 6.99
C TYR A 98 -15.23 -9.37 7.30
N ARG A 99 -15.65 -8.17 6.87
CA ARG A 99 -17.01 -7.67 7.10
C ARG A 99 -18.10 -8.46 6.36
N ILE A 100 -17.80 -9.01 5.18
CA ILE A 100 -18.79 -9.74 4.36
C ILE A 100 -18.90 -11.21 4.77
N PHE A 101 -17.77 -11.88 5.03
CA PHE A 101 -17.71 -13.34 5.16
C PHE A 101 -17.35 -13.84 6.56
N GLY A 102 -17.05 -12.93 7.50
CA GLY A 102 -16.28 -13.29 8.70
C GLY A 102 -14.86 -13.74 8.34
N TYR A 103 -14.04 -14.09 9.33
CA TYR A 103 -12.71 -14.64 9.04
C TYR A 103 -12.83 -16.13 8.69
N GLN A 104 -12.81 -16.48 7.40
CA GLN A 104 -12.66 -17.87 6.97
C GLN A 104 -11.19 -18.27 7.20
N VAL A 105 -10.90 -18.89 8.35
CA VAL A 105 -9.66 -19.66 8.51
C VAL A 105 -9.72 -20.74 7.43
N GLY A 106 -8.73 -20.77 6.54
CA GLY A 106 -8.61 -21.82 5.56
C GLY A 106 -8.39 -23.15 6.28
N THR A 107 -9.45 -23.84 6.64
CA THR A 107 -9.39 -25.27 6.93
C THR A 107 -9.12 -25.93 5.58
N ALA A 108 -7.85 -26.28 5.34
CA ALA A 108 -7.51 -27.25 4.34
C ALA A 108 -8.35 -28.51 4.62
N MET A 109 -9.30 -28.80 3.74
CA MET A 109 -10.01 -30.08 3.77
C MET A 109 -9.01 -31.13 3.29
N GLY A 110 -8.69 -32.06 4.20
CA GLY A 110 -7.98 -33.31 3.90
C GLY A 110 -8.85 -34.33 3.20
#